data_AF-A0A1F0UDU0-F1
#
_entry.id   AF-A0A1F0UDU0-F1
#
_cell.length_a   1.000
_cell.length_b   1.000
_cell.length_c   1.000
_cell.angle_alpha   90.00
_cell.angle_beta   90.00
_cell.angle_gamma   90.00
#
_symmetry.space_group_name_H-M   'P 1'
#
loop_
_entity.id
_entity.type
_entity.pdbx_description
1 polymer ?
#
loop_
_entity_poly.entity_id
_entity_poly.type
_entity_poly.pdbx_seq_one_letter_code
_entity_poly.pdbx_strand_id
1 'polypeptide(L)'
;MTKYFSVDVSNDIHIINLCETLEQARETCLAGAVEAHEFADDMDEYENYESNDLPYAVYGVVLGKAECKKKTLTEEEKDERCSDFDYVLEKPEIVDYPKDDNWIKCSDRLPPLIGDRSKPVLVWCDNCGQYDIGVWDEYDGWDVYCVTHWQPLPPPPTE
;
A
#
# COMPACT_ATOMS: atom_id res chain seq x y z
N MET A 1 5.50 3.91 -3.59
CA MET A 1 5.26 3.46 -4.98
C MET A 1 4.17 2.42 -4.91
N THR A 2 2.96 2.76 -5.38
CA THR A 2 1.81 1.86 -5.38
C THR A 2 2.06 0.76 -6.41
N LYS A 3 1.88 -0.50 -6.01
CA LYS A 3 2.02 -1.67 -6.89
C LYS A 3 0.64 -2.28 -7.09
N TYR A 4 0.40 -2.86 -8.25
CA TYR A 4 -0.88 -3.45 -8.61
C TYR A 4 -0.69 -4.92 -8.94
N PHE A 5 -1.77 -5.69 -8.90
CA PHE A 5 -1.74 -7.08 -9.29
C PHE A 5 -3.00 -7.47 -10.07
N SER A 6 -2.87 -8.48 -10.90
CA SER A 6 -3.98 -9.20 -11.52
C SER A 6 -3.79 -10.69 -11.33
N VAL A 7 -4.87 -11.42 -11.12
CA VAL A 7 -4.86 -12.88 -11.13
C VAL A 7 -5.19 -13.34 -12.53
N ASP A 8 -4.30 -14.14 -13.08
CA ASP A 8 -4.47 -14.80 -14.36
C ASP A 8 -5.11 -16.18 -14.14
N VAL A 9 -6.34 -16.31 -14.62
CA VAL A 9 -7.17 -17.50 -14.47
C VAL A 9 -7.17 -18.39 -15.71
N SER A 10 -6.44 -18.05 -16.78
CA SER A 10 -6.26 -18.96 -17.91
C SER A 10 -5.29 -20.10 -17.61
N ASN A 11 -4.62 -20.04 -16.45
CA ASN A 11 -3.74 -21.08 -15.93
C ASN A 11 -4.39 -21.83 -14.76
N ASP A 12 -4.25 -23.15 -14.73
CA ASP A 12 -4.80 -24.08 -13.72
C ASP A 12 -4.42 -23.77 -12.25
N ILE A 13 -3.40 -22.94 -12.03
CA ILE A 13 -2.87 -22.61 -10.70
C ILE A 13 -3.11 -21.16 -10.27
N HIS A 14 -3.86 -20.39 -11.06
CA HIS A 14 -4.16 -18.95 -10.86
C HIS A 14 -2.92 -18.11 -10.52
N ILE A 15 -2.27 -17.56 -11.54
CA ILE A 15 -0.97 -16.89 -11.38
C ILE A 15 -1.18 -15.41 -11.02
N ILE A 16 -0.48 -14.91 -10.00
CA ILE A 16 -0.46 -13.49 -9.67
C ILE A 16 0.57 -12.77 -10.56
N ASN A 17 0.07 -11.87 -11.41
CA ASN A 17 0.88 -10.96 -12.20
C ASN A 17 0.99 -9.61 -11.49
N LEU A 18 2.22 -9.06 -11.42
CA LEU A 18 2.46 -7.72 -10.86
C LEU A 18 2.41 -6.68 -11.98
N CYS A 19 1.65 -5.62 -11.75
CA CYS A 19 1.42 -4.54 -12.71
C CYS A 19 1.92 -3.20 -12.17
N GLU A 20 2.30 -2.31 -13.09
CA GLU A 20 2.79 -0.97 -12.77
C GLU A 20 1.67 0.04 -12.55
N THR A 21 0.53 -0.14 -13.23
CA THR A 21 -0.65 0.72 -13.11
C THR A 21 -1.92 -0.10 -12.83
N LEU A 22 -2.93 0.56 -12.27
CA LEU A 22 -4.24 -0.05 -12.04
C LEU A 22 -4.93 -0.43 -13.36
N GLU A 23 -4.77 0.41 -14.37
CA GLU A 23 -5.32 0.17 -15.72
C GLU A 23 -4.70 -1.07 -16.34
N GLN A 24 -3.37 -1.23 -16.24
CA GLN A 24 -2.70 -2.44 -16.69
C GLN A 24 -3.21 -3.68 -15.95
N ALA A 25 -3.33 -3.62 -14.62
CA ALA A 25 -3.86 -4.74 -13.84
C ALA A 25 -5.29 -5.12 -14.26
N ARG A 26 -6.14 -4.12 -14.54
CA ARG A 26 -7.49 -4.33 -15.04
C ARG A 26 -7.48 -5.00 -16.41
N GLU A 27 -6.68 -4.50 -17.34
CA GLU A 27 -6.59 -5.03 -18.72
C GLU A 27 -6.03 -6.45 -18.72
N THR A 28 -4.97 -6.71 -17.97
CA THR A 28 -4.37 -8.05 -17.86
C THR A 28 -5.34 -9.06 -17.23
N CYS A 29 -6.07 -8.66 -16.18
CA CYS A 29 -7.11 -9.50 -15.59
C CYS A 29 -8.23 -9.83 -16.57
N LEU A 30 -8.70 -8.83 -17.34
CA LEU A 30 -9.74 -9.04 -18.32
C LEU A 30 -9.26 -9.98 -19.44
N ALA A 31 -8.03 -9.80 -19.92
CA ALA A 31 -7.45 -10.66 -20.95
C ALA A 31 -7.40 -12.13 -20.51
N GLY A 32 -6.93 -12.41 -19.29
CA GLY A 32 -6.90 -13.79 -18.76
C GLY A 32 -8.30 -14.37 -18.55
N ALA A 33 -9.27 -13.56 -18.09
CA ALA A 33 -10.65 -14.01 -17.96
C ALA A 33 -11.32 -14.34 -19.30
N VAL A 34 -11.00 -13.58 -20.36
CA VAL A 34 -11.48 -13.84 -21.73
C VAL A 34 -10.86 -15.12 -22.29
N GLU A 35 -9.54 -15.31 -22.14
CA GLU A 35 -8.86 -16.52 -22.60
C GLU A 35 -9.41 -17.78 -21.91
N ALA A 36 -9.61 -17.73 -20.59
CA ALA A 36 -10.22 -18.82 -19.82
C ALA A 36 -11.68 -19.09 -20.26
N HIS A 37 -12.44 -18.04 -20.59
CA HIS A 37 -13.80 -18.20 -21.12
C HIS A 37 -13.78 -18.85 -22.51
N GLU A 38 -12.90 -18.43 -23.42
CA GLU A 38 -12.76 -19.02 -24.76
C GLU A 38 -12.40 -20.51 -24.67
N PHE A 39 -11.51 -20.88 -23.75
CA PHE A 39 -11.18 -22.28 -23.49
C PHE A 39 -12.39 -23.07 -22.96
N ALA A 40 -13.14 -22.50 -22.03
CA ALA A 40 -14.35 -23.13 -21.49
C ALA A 40 -15.45 -23.31 -22.56
N ASP A 41 -15.58 -22.36 -23.50
CA ASP A 41 -16.49 -22.46 -24.65
C ASP A 41 -16.07 -23.60 -25.59
N ASP A 42 -14.79 -23.70 -25.90
CA ASP A 42 -14.24 -24.77 -26.77
C ASP A 42 -14.39 -26.17 -26.15
N MET A 43 -14.32 -26.28 -24.83
CA MET A 43 -14.40 -27.53 -24.08
C MET A 43 -15.80 -27.88 -23.56
N ASP A 44 -16.77 -26.95 -23.66
CA ASP A 44 -18.10 -27.04 -23.02
C ASP A 44 -18.01 -27.22 -21.49
N GLU A 45 -17.04 -26.56 -20.85
CA GLU A 45 -16.70 -26.66 -19.42
C GLU A 45 -17.13 -25.43 -18.60
N TYR A 46 -18.26 -24.83 -18.95
CA TYR A 46 -18.77 -23.60 -18.31
C TYR A 46 -18.97 -23.72 -16.78
N GLU A 47 -19.41 -24.88 -16.29
CA GLU A 47 -19.59 -25.10 -14.85
C GLU A 47 -18.27 -25.00 -14.07
N ASN A 48 -17.18 -25.47 -14.68
CA ASN A 48 -15.84 -25.40 -14.10
C ASN A 48 -15.35 -23.94 -14.11
N TYR A 49 -15.47 -23.26 -15.24
CA TYR A 49 -15.09 -21.84 -15.35
C TYR A 49 -15.86 -20.95 -14.36
N GLU A 50 -17.18 -21.10 -14.25
CA GLU A 50 -18.03 -20.31 -13.35
C GLU A 50 -17.67 -20.53 -11.88
N SER A 51 -17.37 -21.78 -11.49
CA SER A 51 -17.14 -22.15 -10.09
C SER A 51 -15.69 -21.96 -9.65
N ASN A 52 -14.73 -22.16 -10.56
CA ASN A 52 -13.32 -22.30 -10.21
C ASN A 52 -12.43 -21.22 -10.81
N ASP A 53 -12.77 -20.58 -11.94
CA ASP A 53 -11.88 -19.61 -12.58
C ASP A 53 -12.39 -18.17 -12.41
N LEU A 54 -13.63 -17.92 -12.85
CA LEU A 54 -14.24 -16.59 -12.82
C LEU A 54 -14.20 -15.91 -11.44
N PRO A 55 -14.44 -16.61 -10.30
CA PRO A 55 -14.38 -15.98 -8.98
C PRO A 55 -12.99 -15.47 -8.59
N TYR A 56 -11.94 -16.03 -9.20
CA TYR A 56 -10.55 -15.66 -8.94
C TYR A 56 -10.00 -14.69 -9.98
N ALA A 57 -10.77 -14.32 -11.01
CA ALA A 57 -10.42 -13.29 -11.98
C ALA A 57 -10.50 -11.90 -11.34
N VAL A 58 -9.54 -11.59 -10.48
CA VAL A 58 -9.48 -10.36 -9.69
C VAL A 58 -8.24 -9.55 -9.99
N TYR A 59 -8.37 -8.24 -9.88
CA TYR A 59 -7.26 -7.30 -9.92
C TYR A 59 -7.36 -6.33 -8.76
N GLY A 60 -6.22 -5.76 -8.35
CA GLY A 60 -6.21 -4.88 -7.20
C GLY A 60 -4.89 -4.19 -6.94
N VAL A 61 -4.86 -3.52 -5.79
CA VAL A 61 -3.70 -2.80 -5.29
C VAL A 61 -2.99 -3.68 -4.26
N VAL A 62 -1.68 -3.80 -4.38
CA VAL A 62 -0.86 -4.46 -3.36
C VAL A 62 -0.81 -3.53 -2.15
N LEU A 63 -1.12 -4.04 -0.96
CA LEU A 63 -1.21 -3.24 0.27
C LEU A 63 0.06 -3.26 1.11
N GLY A 64 1.05 -4.08 0.76
CA GLY A 64 2.28 -4.24 1.52
C GLY A 64 3.19 -5.31 0.95
N LYS A 65 4.32 -5.52 1.61
CA LYS A 65 5.29 -6.57 1.29
C LYS A 65 6.02 -7.03 2.53
N ALA A 66 6.64 -8.21 2.46
CA ALA A 66 7.63 -8.60 3.46
C ALA A 66 8.95 -7.85 3.21
N GLU A 67 9.56 -7.33 4.27
CA GLU A 67 10.93 -6.81 4.23
C GLU A 67 11.81 -7.53 5.26
N CYS A 68 13.06 -7.81 4.88
CA CYS A 68 14.08 -8.31 5.79
C CYS A 68 15.07 -7.19 6.12
N LYS A 69 15.32 -6.96 7.41
CA LYS A 69 16.39 -6.07 7.84
C LYS A 69 17.74 -6.77 7.64
N LYS A 70 18.71 -6.00 7.18
CA LYS A 70 20.08 -6.47 6.96
C LYS A 70 20.93 -6.07 8.16
N LYS A 71 21.39 -7.03 8.94
CA LYS A 71 22.30 -6.82 10.08
C LYS A 71 23.72 -7.20 9.66
N THR A 72 24.65 -6.26 9.71
CA THR A 72 26.08 -6.54 9.50
C THR A 72 26.62 -7.37 10.67
N LEU A 73 27.39 -8.41 10.36
CA LEU A 73 28.02 -9.29 11.33
C LEU A 73 29.35 -8.71 11.82
N THR A 74 29.65 -8.89 13.10
CA THR A 74 31.00 -8.69 13.63
C THR A 74 31.93 -9.83 13.22
N GLU A 75 33.25 -9.65 13.29
CA GLU A 75 34.22 -10.72 12.96
C GLU A 75 34.01 -11.98 13.82
N GLU A 76 33.65 -11.82 15.10
CA GLU A 76 33.32 -12.95 15.99
C GLU A 76 32.05 -13.68 15.53
N GLU A 77 31.01 -12.95 15.14
CA GLU A 77 29.77 -13.56 14.63
C GLU A 77 29.98 -14.23 13.26
N LYS A 78 30.93 -13.76 12.44
CA LYS A 78 31.31 -14.41 11.18
C LYS A 78 32.03 -15.73 11.42
N ASP A 79 33.01 -15.73 12.32
CA ASP A 79 33.79 -16.92 12.69
C ASP A 79 32.89 -18.01 13.30
N GLU A 80 31.93 -17.64 14.15
CA GLU A 80 30.96 -18.58 14.73
C GLU A 80 30.01 -19.16 13.68
N ARG A 81 29.58 -18.34 12.71
CA ARG A 81 28.59 -18.73 11.71
C ARG A 81 29.20 -19.47 10.51
N CYS A 82 30.53 -19.49 10.39
CA CYS A 82 31.27 -20.06 9.26
C CYS A 82 30.69 -19.60 7.90
N SER A 83 30.35 -18.32 7.77
CA SER A 83 29.68 -17.77 6.59
C SER A 83 30.55 -16.76 5.87
N ASP A 84 30.61 -16.85 4.54
CA ASP A 84 31.32 -15.89 3.68
C ASP A 84 30.60 -14.53 3.56
N PHE A 85 29.42 -14.37 4.18
CA PHE A 85 28.65 -13.12 4.12
C PHE A 85 28.93 -12.24 5.34
N ASP A 86 29.21 -10.96 5.09
CA ASP A 86 29.38 -9.95 6.15
C ASP A 86 28.07 -9.55 6.84
N TYR A 87 26.95 -10.19 6.53
CA TYR A 87 25.64 -9.80 7.01
C TYR A 87 24.69 -10.98 7.11
N VAL A 88 23.64 -10.78 7.89
CA VAL A 88 22.49 -11.68 7.97
C VAL A 88 21.22 -10.93 7.66
N LEU A 89 20.29 -11.63 7.03
CA LEU A 89 18.92 -11.19 6.94
C LEU A 89 18.20 -11.63 8.20
N GLU A 90 17.62 -10.67 8.90
CA GLU A 90 16.71 -10.95 10.01
C GLU A 90 15.42 -11.58 9.49
N LYS A 91 14.59 -12.09 10.41
CA LYS A 91 13.29 -12.65 10.04
C LYS A 91 12.47 -11.58 9.30
N PRO A 92 11.79 -11.95 8.20
CA PRO A 92 10.95 -11.00 7.47
C PRO A 92 9.82 -10.49 8.34
N GLU A 93 9.54 -9.20 8.23
CA GLU A 93 8.38 -8.54 8.83
C GLU A 93 7.49 -8.00 7.71
N ILE A 94 6.17 -8.03 7.91
CA ILE A 94 5.23 -7.42 6.97
C ILE A 94 5.29 -5.91 7.15
N VAL A 95 5.49 -5.22 6.03
CA VAL A 95 5.47 -3.77 5.93
C VAL A 95 4.33 -3.41 4.98
N ASP A 96 3.29 -2.79 5.53
CA ASP A 96 2.21 -2.24 4.71
C ASP A 96 2.75 -1.07 3.88
N TYR A 97 2.39 -1.03 2.60
CA TYR A 97 2.56 0.16 1.80
C TYR A 97 1.70 1.28 2.40
N PRO A 98 2.16 2.54 2.29
CA PRO A 98 1.38 3.66 2.78
C PRO A 98 0.00 3.62 2.11
N LYS A 99 -1.06 3.42 2.88
CA LYS A 99 -2.44 3.63 2.43
C LYS A 99 -2.61 5.13 2.25
N ASP A 100 -2.57 5.59 1.00
CA ASP A 100 -2.74 6.96 0.53
C ASP A 100 -2.28 8.10 1.48
N ASP A 101 -1.10 8.63 1.15
CA ASP A 101 -0.70 10.05 1.30
C ASP A 101 -0.45 10.63 2.70
N ASN A 102 -0.14 9.81 3.72
CA ASN A 102 0.15 10.26 5.10
C ASN A 102 -0.98 11.10 5.75
N TRP A 103 -2.16 11.17 5.12
CA TRP A 103 -3.29 11.94 5.61
C TRP A 103 -4.00 11.20 6.72
N ILE A 104 -4.08 11.84 7.87
CA ILE A 104 -4.73 11.35 9.08
C ILE A 104 -6.10 12.01 9.15
N LYS A 105 -7.18 11.21 9.16
CA LYS A 105 -8.52 11.74 9.42
C LYS A 105 -8.58 12.36 10.80
N CYS A 106 -9.18 13.54 10.92
CA CYS A 106 -9.36 14.20 12.21
C CYS A 106 -10.21 13.37 13.18
N SER A 107 -11.14 12.56 12.66
CA SER A 107 -11.93 11.60 13.45
C SER A 107 -11.11 10.47 14.04
N ASP A 108 -10.00 10.10 13.41
CA ASP A 108 -9.17 8.98 13.83
C ASP A 108 -8.16 9.46 14.87
N ARG A 109 -7.53 10.60 14.59
CA ARG A 109 -6.54 11.22 15.49
C ARG A 109 -6.34 12.68 15.14
N LEU A 110 -6.23 13.53 16.16
CA LEU A 110 -5.86 14.94 16.02
C LEU A 110 -4.33 15.13 16.14
N PRO A 111 -3.78 16.25 15.63
CA PRO A 111 -2.36 16.54 15.79
C PRO A 111 -1.93 16.58 17.28
N PRO A 112 -0.70 16.15 17.60
CA PRO A 112 -0.20 16.21 18.97
C PRO A 112 -0.09 17.66 19.45
N LEU A 113 -0.58 17.90 20.66
CA LEU A 113 -0.52 19.21 21.33
C LEU A 113 0.86 19.45 21.98
N ILE A 114 1.27 20.71 21.98
CA ILE A 114 2.41 21.26 22.69
C ILE A 114 1.87 22.41 23.55
N GLY A 115 1.53 22.11 24.81
CA GLY A 115 0.65 22.97 25.60
C GLY A 115 -0.79 22.79 25.10
N ASP A 116 -1.48 23.88 24.81
CA ASP A 116 -2.89 23.86 24.37
C ASP A 116 -3.04 23.81 22.83
N ARG A 117 -1.93 23.83 22.07
CA ARG A 117 -1.93 23.93 20.59
C ARG A 117 -1.00 22.93 19.91
N SER A 118 -1.35 22.52 18.70
CA SER A 118 -0.46 21.71 17.86
C SER A 118 0.65 22.53 17.19
N LYS A 119 1.64 21.84 16.62
CA LYS A 119 2.47 22.46 15.57
C LYS A 119 1.63 22.69 14.30
N PRO A 120 2.02 23.63 13.42
CA PRO A 120 1.42 23.77 12.11
C PRO A 120 1.52 22.47 11.31
N VAL A 121 0.42 22.06 10.70
CA VAL A 121 0.27 20.86 9.89
C VAL A 121 -0.39 21.21 8.56
N LEU A 122 -0.14 20.40 7.52
CA LEU A 122 -0.89 20.52 6.28
C LEU A 122 -2.28 19.93 6.50
N VAL A 123 -3.33 20.64 6.06
CA VAL A 123 -4.73 20.23 6.23
C VAL A 123 -5.45 20.11 4.88
N TRP A 124 -6.40 19.18 4.80
CA TRP A 124 -7.34 19.03 3.67
C TRP A 124 -8.72 19.52 4.08
N CYS A 125 -9.23 20.51 3.36
CA CYS A 125 -10.52 21.14 3.61
C CYS A 125 -11.55 20.65 2.58
N ASP A 126 -12.29 19.59 2.90
CA ASP A 126 -13.07 18.84 1.91
C ASP A 126 -14.22 19.66 1.30
N ASN A 127 -14.94 20.43 2.13
CA ASN A 127 -16.01 21.32 1.64
C ASN A 127 -15.49 22.53 0.85
N CYS A 128 -14.19 22.83 0.93
CA CYS A 128 -13.56 23.93 0.22
C CYS A 128 -12.66 23.45 -0.94
N GLY A 129 -12.44 22.14 -1.07
CA GLY A 129 -11.61 21.52 -2.11
C GLY A 129 -10.17 22.03 -2.14
N GLN A 130 -9.58 22.40 -1.01
CA GLN A 130 -8.26 23.05 -0.94
C GLN A 130 -7.37 22.53 0.19
N TYR A 131 -6.06 22.69 0.01
CA TYR A 131 -5.05 22.49 1.04
C TYR A 131 -4.76 23.81 1.77
N ASP A 132 -4.48 23.73 3.07
CA ASP A 132 -4.02 24.89 3.86
C ASP A 132 -3.01 24.45 4.94
N ILE A 133 -2.43 25.40 5.66
CA ILE A 133 -1.67 25.15 6.88
C ILE A 133 -2.55 25.49 8.08
N GLY A 134 -2.82 24.50 8.93
CA GLY A 134 -3.68 24.66 10.10
C GLY A 134 -2.98 24.33 11.41
N VAL A 135 -3.52 24.87 12.49
CA VAL A 135 -3.17 24.59 13.89
C VAL A 135 -4.44 24.15 14.63
N TRP A 136 -4.32 23.05 15.38
CA TRP A 136 -5.37 22.55 16.25
C TRP A 136 -5.16 23.10 17.67
N ASP A 137 -6.19 23.75 18.23
CA ASP A 137 -6.25 24.19 19.61
C ASP A 137 -7.28 23.34 20.38
N GLU A 138 -6.96 22.93 21.62
CA GLU A 138 -7.84 22.08 22.42
C GLU A 138 -9.19 22.75 22.77
N TYR A 139 -9.19 24.07 22.93
CA TYR A 139 -10.38 24.84 23.33
C TYR A 139 -11.08 25.48 22.15
N ASP A 140 -10.32 26.00 21.17
CA ASP A 140 -10.85 26.75 20.02
C ASP A 140 -11.03 25.89 18.76
N GLY A 141 -10.44 24.69 18.72
CA GLY A 141 -10.50 23.78 17.57
C GLY A 141 -9.52 24.16 16.45
N TRP A 142 -9.89 23.86 15.20
CA TRP A 142 -9.09 24.23 14.03
C TRP A 142 -9.20 25.73 13.73
N ASP A 143 -8.07 26.37 13.45
CA ASP A 143 -8.01 27.74 12.94
C ASP A 143 -8.45 27.89 11.47
N VAL A 144 -8.58 26.75 10.77
CA VAL A 144 -9.08 26.64 9.39
C VAL A 144 -10.42 25.91 9.38
N TYR A 145 -11.34 26.35 8.52
CA TYR A 145 -12.68 25.77 8.40
C TYR A 145 -12.68 24.47 7.57
N CYS A 146 -13.62 23.58 7.91
CA CYS A 146 -13.92 22.36 7.15
C CYS A 146 -12.76 21.36 7.00
N VAL A 147 -11.83 21.36 7.95
CA VAL A 147 -10.72 20.40 8.00
C VAL A 147 -11.23 18.99 8.23
N THR A 148 -10.86 18.06 7.36
CA THR A 148 -11.23 16.63 7.47
C THR A 148 -10.03 15.73 7.69
N HIS A 149 -8.88 16.07 7.09
CA HIS A 149 -7.64 15.31 7.21
C HIS A 149 -6.46 16.26 7.45
N TRP A 150 -5.41 15.75 8.10
CA TRP A 150 -4.16 16.48 8.31
C TRP A 150 -2.94 15.58 8.12
N GLN A 151 -1.79 16.17 7.84
CA GLN A 151 -0.50 15.47 7.83
C GLN A 151 0.63 16.41 8.32
N PRO A 152 1.74 15.88 8.87
CA PRO A 152 2.88 16.72 9.26
C PRO A 152 3.45 17.47 8.06
N LEU A 153 3.94 18.70 8.28
CA LEU A 153 4.67 19.44 7.25
C LEU A 153 5.97 18.71 6.87
N PRO A 154 6.44 18.84 5.62
CA PRO A 154 7.71 18.26 5.21
C PRO A 154 8.86 18.82 6.06
N PRO A 155 9.92 18.04 6.31
CA PRO A 155 11.10 18.54 7.00
C PRO A 155 11.72 19.71 6.21
N PRO A 156 12.42 20.64 6.89
CA PRO A 156 13.12 21.72 6.21
C PRO A 156 14.15 21.15 5.21
N PRO A 157 14.49 21.90 4.13
CA PRO A 157 15.50 21.47 3.17
C PRO A 157 16.83 21.18 3.87
N THR A 158 17.50 20.10 3.47
CA THR A 158 18.89 19.81 3.85
C THR A 158 19.83 20.46 2.84
N GLU A 159 20.87 21.15 3.34
CA GLU A 159 21.97 21.66 2.49
C GLU A 159 22.82 20.54 1.87
#